data_AF-A0A9X3K547-F1
#
_entry.id   AF-A0A9X3K547-F1
#
_cell.length_a   1.000
_cell.length_b   1.000
_cell.length_c   1.000
_cell.angle_alpha   90.00
_cell.angle_beta   90.00
_cell.angle_gamma   90.00
#
_symmetry.space_group_name_H-M   'P 1'
#
loop_
_entity.id
_entity.type
_entity.pdbx_description
1 polymer ?
#
loop_
_entity_poly.entity_id
_entity_poly.type
_entity_poly.pdbx_seq_one_letter_code
_entity_poly.pdbx_strand_id
1 'polypeptide(L)'
;MVLVCCAPYPEESFDWVGLLPALVTFLIGIGGYVLAYMQISKPLKAAKNERELRSVSKKLNEFYAPFYQLRKKSYALYVEFRKNCLKEDSEFTSTLKYLLEGKSFTGNTAVLLDEIIRIGEECESFIHRNAGLIDDESIRNDLLPRLTTHYRLLRLATEGKLSGDIDTIGKYTFPSKIDEHLENRIKELESDIARLSKG
;
A
#
# COMPACT_ATOMS: atom_id res chain seq x y z
N MET A 1 42.43 -79.66 -48.37
CA MET A 1 42.77 -78.25 -48.06
C MET A 1 42.12 -77.38 -49.12
N VAL A 2 40.89 -76.90 -48.86
CA VAL A 2 40.20 -75.90 -49.69
C VAL A 2 39.44 -74.99 -48.72
N LEU A 3 39.58 -73.69 -48.97
CA LEU A 3 39.33 -72.58 -48.06
C LEU A 3 37.89 -72.48 -47.56
N VAL A 4 37.75 -72.27 -46.25
CA VAL A 4 36.58 -71.66 -45.61
C VAL A 4 36.60 -70.17 -45.96
N CYS A 5 35.74 -69.73 -46.88
CA CYS A 5 35.52 -68.31 -47.12
C CYS A 5 34.64 -67.74 -46.01
N CYS A 6 35.22 -66.85 -45.18
CA CYS A 6 34.46 -65.98 -44.28
C CYS A 6 33.51 -65.12 -45.11
N ALA A 7 32.21 -65.17 -44.80
CA ALA A 7 31.24 -64.21 -45.33
C ALA A 7 31.58 -62.80 -44.82
N PRO A 8 31.51 -61.76 -45.66
CA PRO A 8 31.72 -60.39 -45.22
C PRO A 8 30.62 -59.99 -44.23
N TYR A 9 30.99 -59.33 -43.14
CA TYR A 9 30.03 -58.68 -42.24
C TYR A 9 29.22 -57.69 -43.06
N PRO A 10 27.87 -57.68 -42.96
CA PRO A 10 27.08 -56.65 -43.62
C PRO A 10 27.48 -55.30 -43.03
N GLU A 11 27.91 -54.37 -43.88
CA GLU A 11 27.97 -52.96 -43.52
C GLU A 11 26.54 -52.53 -43.20
N GLU A 12 26.22 -52.32 -41.93
CA GLU A 12 24.98 -51.69 -41.52
C GLU A 12 24.97 -50.24 -42.01
N SER A 13 24.57 -50.04 -43.26
CA SER A 13 24.26 -48.71 -43.79
C SER A 13 23.05 -48.19 -43.02
N PHE A 14 23.27 -47.16 -42.21
CA PHE A 14 22.22 -46.52 -41.43
C PHE A 14 21.05 -46.11 -42.33
N ASP A 15 19.86 -46.70 -42.09
CA ASP A 15 18.68 -46.50 -42.94
C ASP A 15 18.02 -45.15 -42.63
N TRP A 16 18.50 -44.10 -43.31
CA TRP A 16 17.96 -42.75 -43.23
C TRP A 16 16.49 -42.64 -43.66
N VAL A 17 16.01 -43.57 -44.49
CA VAL A 17 14.64 -43.55 -45.01
C VAL A 17 13.67 -44.06 -43.95
N GLY A 18 14.07 -45.06 -43.17
CA GLY A 18 13.29 -45.57 -42.02
C GLY A 18 13.13 -44.60 -40.85
N LEU A 19 14.02 -43.61 -40.72
CA LEU A 19 14.02 -42.63 -39.62
C LEU A 19 13.13 -41.40 -39.89
N LEU A 20 12.76 -41.19 -41.16
CA LEU A 20 12.00 -40.03 -41.64
C LEU A 20 10.61 -39.88 -40.97
N PRO A 21 9.80 -40.94 -40.82
CA PRO A 21 8.48 -40.85 -40.15
C PRO A 21 8.58 -40.49 -38.66
N ALA A 22 9.63 -40.97 -37.98
CA ALA A 22 9.89 -40.66 -36.58
C ALA A 22 10.27 -39.19 -36.40
N LEU A 23 11.08 -38.63 -37.30
CA LEU A 23 11.43 -37.21 -37.31
C LEU A 23 10.21 -36.31 -37.56
N VAL A 24 9.32 -36.68 -38.48
CA VAL A 24 8.08 -35.92 -38.75
C VAL A 24 7.19 -35.87 -37.51
N THR A 25 7.00 -37.00 -36.83
CA THR A 25 6.18 -37.08 -35.62
C THR A 25 6.77 -36.26 -34.48
N PHE A 26 8.10 -36.29 -34.33
CA PHE A 26 8.82 -35.48 -33.36
C PHE A 26 8.69 -33.98 -33.63
N LEU A 27 8.82 -33.55 -34.90
CA LEU A 27 8.64 -32.15 -35.28
C LEU A 27 7.20 -31.65 -35.07
N ILE A 28 6.19 -32.48 -35.36
CA ILE A 28 4.79 -32.17 -35.06
C ILE A 28 4.58 -32.02 -33.55
N GLY A 29 5.18 -32.90 -32.74
CA GLY A 29 5.15 -32.81 -31.28
C GLY A 29 5.76 -31.51 -30.73
N ILE A 30 6.93 -31.12 -31.25
CA ILE A 30 7.58 -29.85 -30.89
C ILE A 30 6.71 -28.66 -31.31
N GLY A 31 6.18 -28.68 -32.54
CA GLY A 31 5.31 -27.61 -33.04
C GLY A 31 4.06 -27.44 -32.17
N GLY A 32 3.41 -28.55 -31.80
CA GLY A 32 2.27 -28.55 -30.89
C GLY A 32 2.62 -28.00 -29.50
N TYR A 33 3.77 -28.39 -28.94
CA TYR A 33 4.23 -27.88 -27.65
C TYR A 33 4.49 -26.38 -27.66
N VAL A 34 5.16 -25.86 -28.70
CA VAL A 34 5.43 -24.41 -28.85
C VAL A 34 4.13 -23.62 -28.97
N LEU A 35 3.18 -24.10 -29.79
CA LEU A 35 1.87 -23.45 -29.94
C LEU A 35 1.07 -23.46 -28.62
N ALA A 36 1.05 -24.59 -27.90
CA ALA A 36 0.40 -24.68 -26.59
C ALA A 36 1.05 -23.74 -25.56
N TYR A 37 2.39 -23.66 -25.54
CA TYR A 37 3.12 -22.75 -24.67
C TYR A 37 2.80 -21.27 -24.97
N MET A 38 2.71 -20.89 -26.25
CA MET A 38 2.32 -19.54 -26.66
C MET A 38 0.87 -19.21 -26.30
N GLN A 39 -0.05 -20.18 -26.42
CA GLN A 39 -1.46 -20.01 -26.06
C GLN A 39 -1.66 -19.85 -24.55
N ILE A 40 -0.87 -20.52 -23.71
CA ILE A 40 -1.01 -20.47 -22.24
C ILE A 40 -0.27 -19.26 -21.64
N SER A 41 0.87 -18.87 -22.21
CA SER A 41 1.70 -17.80 -21.64
C SER A 41 1.05 -16.40 -21.72
N LYS A 42 0.34 -16.09 -22.82
CA LYS A 42 -0.36 -14.81 -23.00
C LYS A 42 -1.47 -14.56 -21.95
N PRO A 43 -2.44 -15.47 -21.73
CA PRO A 43 -3.47 -15.28 -20.72
C PRO A 43 -2.91 -15.25 -19.30
N LEU A 44 -1.81 -15.97 -19.01
CA LEU A 44 -1.15 -15.88 -17.71
C LEU A 44 -0.57 -14.48 -17.45
N LYS A 45 0.08 -13.88 -18.45
CA LYS A 45 0.60 -12.50 -18.33
C LYS A 45 -0.52 -11.49 -18.17
N ALA A 46 -1.59 -11.60 -18.98
CA ALA A 46 -2.75 -10.73 -18.87
C ALA A 46 -3.45 -10.85 -17.50
N ALA A 47 -3.68 -12.08 -17.03
CA ALA A 47 -4.29 -12.34 -15.72
C ALA A 47 -3.42 -11.83 -14.56
N LYS A 48 -2.09 -11.94 -14.67
CA LYS A 48 -1.16 -11.36 -13.69
C LYS A 48 -1.25 -9.83 -13.68
N ASN A 49 -1.19 -9.19 -14.85
CA ASN A 49 -1.30 -7.73 -14.97
C ASN A 49 -2.64 -7.22 -14.40
N GLU A 50 -3.74 -7.90 -14.71
CA GLU A 50 -5.07 -7.55 -14.21
C GLU A 50 -5.18 -7.72 -12.67
N ARG A 51 -4.52 -8.72 -12.09
CA ARG A 51 -4.43 -8.89 -10.63
C ARG A 51 -3.62 -7.76 -9.97
N GLU A 52 -2.50 -7.39 -10.56
CA GLU A 52 -1.67 -6.28 -10.08
C GLU A 52 -2.44 -4.97 -10.17
N LEU A 53 -3.08 -4.68 -11.30
CA LEU A 53 -3.91 -3.50 -11.49
C LEU A 53 -5.05 -3.44 -10.47
N ARG A 54 -5.77 -4.55 -10.25
CA ARG A 54 -6.81 -4.63 -9.22
C ARG A 54 -6.25 -4.36 -7.83
N SER A 55 -5.10 -4.93 -7.49
CA SER A 55 -4.46 -4.74 -6.18
C SER A 55 -4.06 -3.28 -5.95
N VAL A 56 -3.42 -2.64 -6.93
CA VAL A 56 -3.00 -1.23 -6.86
C VAL A 56 -4.22 -0.31 -6.77
N SER A 57 -5.21 -0.50 -7.65
CA SER A 57 -6.47 0.27 -7.62
C SER A 57 -7.21 0.10 -6.30
N LYS A 58 -7.20 -1.11 -5.73
CA LYS A 58 -7.81 -1.37 -4.43
C LYS A 58 -7.14 -0.55 -3.32
N LYS A 59 -5.82 -0.57 -3.24
CA LYS A 59 -5.07 0.23 -2.24
C LYS A 59 -5.34 1.71 -2.38
N LEU A 60 -5.32 2.23 -3.61
CA LEU A 60 -5.57 3.64 -3.88
C LEU A 60 -6.99 4.05 -3.47
N ASN A 61 -8.00 3.35 -3.99
CA ASN A 61 -9.39 3.75 -3.88
C ASN A 61 -10.03 3.40 -2.53
N GLU A 62 -9.60 2.31 -1.88
CA GLU A 62 -10.19 1.87 -0.61
C GLU A 62 -9.41 2.37 0.61
N PHE A 63 -8.15 2.77 0.47
CA PHE A 63 -7.34 3.25 1.61
C PHE A 63 -6.75 4.63 1.40
N TYR A 64 -5.77 4.77 0.49
CA TYR A 64 -4.90 5.95 0.45
C TYR A 64 -5.65 7.25 0.13
N ALA A 65 -6.49 7.26 -0.92
CA ALA A 65 -7.22 8.46 -1.30
C ALA A 65 -8.31 8.84 -0.26
N PRO A 66 -9.19 7.93 0.20
CA PRO A 66 -10.17 8.28 1.24
C PRO A 66 -9.53 8.72 2.55
N PHE A 67 -8.46 8.05 2.99
CA PHE A 67 -7.76 8.43 4.21
C PHE A 67 -7.13 9.82 4.10
N TYR A 68 -6.49 10.13 2.97
CA TYR A 68 -5.93 11.45 2.71
C TYR A 68 -7.01 12.54 2.71
N GLN A 69 -8.19 12.28 2.16
CA GLN A 69 -9.32 13.22 2.20
C GLN A 69 -9.80 13.48 3.63
N LEU A 70 -9.97 12.43 4.45
CA LEU A 70 -10.32 12.57 5.87
C LEU A 70 -9.29 13.40 6.63
N ARG A 71 -8.00 13.14 6.37
CA ARG A 71 -6.87 13.90 6.93
C ARG A 71 -6.92 15.38 6.54
N LYS A 72 -7.15 15.70 5.26
CA LYS A 72 -7.28 17.08 4.78
C LYS A 72 -8.45 17.81 5.42
N LYS A 73 -9.59 17.13 5.63
CA LYS A 73 -10.74 17.70 6.36
C LYS A 73 -10.36 18.06 7.79
N SER A 74 -9.73 17.13 8.52
CA SER A 74 -9.24 17.38 9.88
C SER A 74 -8.24 18.54 9.94
N TYR A 75 -7.31 18.59 8.98
CA TYR A 75 -6.31 19.65 8.89
C TYR A 75 -6.96 21.03 8.64
N ALA A 76 -7.95 21.13 7.74
CA ALA A 76 -8.65 22.37 7.48
C ALA A 76 -9.34 22.92 8.74
N LEU A 77 -9.97 22.05 9.53
CA LEU A 77 -10.55 22.43 10.82
C LEU A 77 -9.49 22.86 11.82
N TYR A 78 -8.37 22.14 11.89
CA TYR A 78 -7.26 22.47 12.77
C TYR A 78 -6.66 23.85 12.46
N VAL A 79 -6.59 24.25 11.18
CA VAL A 79 -6.12 25.57 10.78
C VAL A 79 -7.03 26.67 11.36
N GLU A 80 -8.35 26.52 11.27
CA GLU A 80 -9.28 27.50 11.85
C GLU A 80 -9.29 27.47 13.38
N PHE A 81 -9.23 26.27 13.98
CA PHE A 81 -9.07 26.09 15.42
C PHE A 81 -7.84 26.85 15.93
N ARG A 82 -6.68 26.65 15.29
CA ARG A 82 -5.42 27.27 15.70
C ARG A 82 -5.46 28.80 15.55
N LYS A 83 -6.12 29.33 14.51
CA LYS A 83 -6.32 30.78 14.36
C LYS A 83 -7.14 31.36 15.52
N ASN A 84 -8.15 30.64 15.99
CA ASN A 84 -8.95 31.08 17.14
C ASN A 84 -8.13 31.03 18.43
N CYS A 85 -7.38 29.94 18.67
CA CYS A 85 -6.50 29.85 19.83
C CYS A 85 -5.48 30.99 19.88
N LEU A 86 -4.87 31.35 18.74
CA LEU A 86 -3.88 32.44 18.68
C LEU A 86 -4.47 33.84 18.88
N LYS A 87 -5.79 34.02 18.69
CA LYS A 87 -6.47 35.27 19.02
C LYS A 87 -6.74 35.40 20.52
N GLU A 88 -7.03 34.28 21.18
CA GLU A 88 -7.31 34.21 22.61
C GLU A 88 -6.01 34.17 23.44
N ASP A 89 -4.98 33.48 22.94
CA ASP A 89 -3.69 33.28 23.59
C ASP A 89 -2.55 33.32 22.55
N SER A 90 -1.78 34.40 22.54
CA SER A 90 -0.66 34.59 21.61
C SER A 90 0.49 33.61 21.82
N GLU A 91 0.58 32.98 23.00
CA GLU A 91 1.62 32.00 23.34
C GLU A 91 1.20 30.55 23.04
N PHE A 92 0.03 30.35 22.41
CA PHE A 92 -0.47 29.03 22.06
C PHE A 92 0.47 28.28 21.09
N THR A 93 1.12 27.22 21.59
CA THR A 93 2.08 26.41 20.80
C THR A 93 1.56 25.02 20.43
N SER A 94 0.84 24.35 21.33
CA SER A 94 0.40 22.96 21.15
C SER A 94 -0.90 22.69 21.89
N THR A 95 -1.89 22.15 21.17
CA THR A 95 -3.19 21.77 21.74
C THR A 95 -3.05 20.77 22.88
N LEU A 96 -2.23 19.72 22.69
CA LEU A 96 -2.05 18.69 23.71
C LEU A 96 -1.45 19.31 24.98
N LYS A 97 -0.36 20.08 24.86
CA LYS A 97 0.27 20.72 26.03
C LYS A 97 -0.68 21.66 26.77
N TYR A 98 -1.44 22.46 26.01
CA TYR A 98 -2.44 23.36 26.56
C TYR A 98 -3.48 22.62 27.41
N LEU A 99 -3.97 21.46 26.94
CA LEU A 99 -4.90 20.62 27.71
C LEU A 99 -4.22 19.96 28.92
N LEU A 100 -2.96 19.52 28.80
CA LEU A 100 -2.20 18.93 29.91
C LEU A 100 -1.95 19.92 31.07
N GLU A 101 -1.87 21.21 30.77
CA GLU A 101 -1.81 22.30 31.76
C GLU A 101 -3.13 22.49 32.52
N GLY A 102 -4.18 21.74 32.18
CA GLY A 102 -5.51 21.84 32.78
C GLY A 102 -6.36 22.98 32.20
N LYS A 103 -5.91 23.60 31.11
CA LYS A 103 -6.69 24.61 30.40
C LYS A 103 -7.74 23.94 29.51
N SER A 104 -8.82 24.66 29.24
CA SER A 104 -9.94 24.18 28.43
C SER A 104 -10.33 25.20 27.38
N PHE A 105 -10.83 24.72 26.24
CA PHE A 105 -11.41 25.58 25.22
C PHE A 105 -12.90 25.82 25.48
N THR A 106 -13.44 26.95 25.04
CA THR A 106 -14.86 27.27 25.16
C THR A 106 -15.44 27.77 23.83
N GLY A 107 -16.77 27.88 23.76
CA GLY A 107 -17.47 28.41 22.59
C GLY A 107 -17.14 27.67 21.29
N ASN A 108 -16.94 28.42 20.21
CA ASN A 108 -16.65 27.86 18.87
C ASN A 108 -15.33 27.08 18.84
N THR A 109 -14.33 27.48 19.63
CA THR A 109 -13.03 26.81 19.68
C THR A 109 -13.16 25.39 20.26
N ALA A 110 -14.02 25.20 21.26
CA ALA A 110 -14.35 23.88 21.79
C ALA A 110 -15.05 23.00 20.73
N VAL A 111 -16.05 23.54 20.03
CA VAL A 111 -16.79 22.80 18.99
C VAL A 111 -15.85 22.35 17.86
N LEU A 112 -14.91 23.19 17.45
CA LEU A 112 -13.91 22.82 16.45
C LEU A 112 -13.00 21.69 16.93
N LEU A 113 -12.56 21.74 18.20
CA LEU A 113 -11.73 20.68 18.78
C LEU A 113 -12.50 19.35 18.84
N ASP A 114 -13.75 19.36 19.27
CA ASP A 114 -14.59 18.16 19.33
C ASP A 114 -14.75 17.52 17.95
N GLU A 115 -14.97 18.32 16.90
CA GLU A 115 -15.04 17.83 15.52
C GLU A 115 -13.69 17.25 15.05
N ILE A 116 -12.56 17.87 15.39
CA ILE A 116 -11.22 17.36 15.08
C ILE A 116 -10.99 16.01 15.76
N ILE A 117 -11.38 15.87 17.03
CA ILE A 117 -11.28 14.62 17.79
C ILE A 117 -12.13 13.54 17.15
N ARG A 118 -13.40 13.86 16.81
CA ARG A 118 -14.31 12.93 16.12
C ARG A 118 -13.72 12.41 14.82
N ILE A 119 -13.17 13.28 13.98
CA ILE A 119 -12.49 12.86 12.74
C ILE A 119 -11.24 12.03 13.04
N GLY A 120 -10.53 12.32 14.14
CA GLY A 120 -9.42 11.50 14.62
C GLY A 120 -9.85 10.07 14.96
N GLU A 121 -10.99 9.89 15.61
CA GLU A 121 -11.57 8.56 15.89
C GLU A 121 -12.01 7.83 14.62
N GLU A 122 -12.60 8.58 13.66
CA GLU A 122 -12.93 8.06 12.34
C GLU A 122 -11.66 7.59 11.61
N CYS A 123 -10.56 8.35 11.71
CA CYS A 123 -9.26 7.98 11.18
C CYS A 123 -8.70 6.71 11.83
N GLU A 124 -8.69 6.62 13.17
CA GLU A 124 -8.27 5.41 13.90
C GLU A 124 -9.06 4.18 13.42
N SER A 125 -10.39 4.30 13.38
CA SER A 125 -11.30 3.23 12.94
C SER A 125 -11.10 2.86 11.47
N PHE A 126 -10.82 3.85 10.61
CA PHE A 126 -10.53 3.64 9.20
C PHE A 126 -9.22 2.88 9.01
N ILE A 127 -8.16 3.26 9.74
CA ILE A 127 -6.86 2.59 9.72
C ILE A 127 -7.01 1.12 10.15
N HIS A 128 -7.70 0.86 11.26
CA HIS A 128 -7.88 -0.50 11.75
C HIS A 128 -8.65 -1.40 10.79
N ARG A 129 -9.75 -0.90 10.20
CA ARG A 129 -10.56 -1.67 9.24
C ARG A 129 -9.83 -1.99 7.95
N ASN A 130 -8.92 -1.12 7.52
CA ASN A 130 -8.24 -1.21 6.23
C ASN A 130 -6.74 -1.52 6.36
N ALA A 131 -6.28 -1.99 7.52
CA ALA A 131 -4.86 -2.21 7.81
C ALA A 131 -4.17 -3.14 6.80
N GLY A 132 -4.90 -4.09 6.22
CA GLY A 132 -4.40 -5.01 5.19
C GLY A 132 -4.03 -4.34 3.86
N LEU A 133 -4.48 -3.11 3.61
CA LEU A 133 -4.22 -2.37 2.37
C LEU A 133 -2.98 -1.46 2.45
N ILE A 134 -2.41 -1.29 3.63
CA ILE A 134 -1.32 -0.35 3.91
C ILE A 134 0.01 -0.99 3.53
N ASP A 135 0.54 -0.77 2.34
CA ASP A 135 1.74 -1.47 1.88
C ASP A 135 3.06 -0.75 2.17
N ASP A 136 3.01 0.56 2.39
CA ASP A 136 4.18 1.36 2.76
C ASP A 136 4.59 1.12 4.23
N GLU A 137 5.83 0.67 4.44
CA GLU A 137 6.37 0.35 5.77
C GLU A 137 6.54 1.58 6.66
N SER A 138 6.92 2.72 6.10
CA SER A 138 7.11 3.97 6.85
C SER A 138 5.78 4.49 7.41
N ILE A 139 4.74 4.40 6.58
CA ILE A 139 3.38 4.75 6.99
C ILE A 139 2.88 3.75 8.03
N ARG A 140 3.02 2.45 7.76
CA ARG A 140 2.49 1.38 8.62
C ARG A 140 3.13 1.34 10.00
N ASN A 141 4.46 1.43 10.09
CA ASN A 141 5.20 1.09 11.29
C ASN A 141 5.67 2.31 12.10
N ASP A 142 5.72 3.50 11.51
CA ASP A 142 6.14 4.73 12.21
C ASP A 142 5.01 5.77 12.25
N LEU A 143 4.53 6.23 11.09
CA LEU A 143 3.67 7.41 11.04
C LEU A 143 2.25 7.15 11.59
N LEU A 144 1.61 6.04 11.22
CA LEU A 144 0.26 5.72 11.70
C LEU A 144 0.20 5.38 13.20
N PRO A 145 1.14 4.60 13.78
CA PRO A 145 1.19 4.39 15.23
C PRO A 145 1.32 5.70 16.01
N ARG A 146 2.17 6.63 15.54
CA ARG A 146 2.32 7.95 16.16
C ARG A 146 1.06 8.80 16.00
N LEU A 147 0.43 8.76 14.83
CA LEU A 147 -0.81 9.48 14.54
C LEU A 147 -1.95 9.03 15.45
N THR A 148 -2.17 7.73 15.53
CA THR A 148 -3.23 7.14 16.37
C THR A 148 -2.97 7.36 17.86
N THR A 149 -1.71 7.28 18.28
CA THR A 149 -1.31 7.67 19.65
C THR A 149 -1.63 9.13 19.93
N HIS A 150 -1.31 10.03 19.00
CA HIS A 150 -1.61 11.45 19.15
C HIS A 150 -3.12 11.73 19.26
N TYR A 151 -3.95 11.14 18.41
CA TYR A 151 -5.41 11.24 18.51
C TYR A 151 -5.94 10.72 19.84
N ARG A 152 -5.44 9.55 20.29
CA ARG A 152 -5.83 8.97 21.57
C ARG A 152 -5.49 9.88 22.74
N LEU A 153 -4.28 10.40 22.79
CA LEU A 153 -3.83 11.30 23.86
C LEU A 153 -4.61 12.62 23.86
N LEU A 154 -4.85 13.19 22.69
CA LEU A 154 -5.63 14.42 22.56
C LEU A 154 -7.04 14.24 23.11
N ARG A 155 -7.73 13.15 22.73
CA ARG A 155 -9.06 12.79 23.25
C ARG A 155 -9.05 12.61 24.78
N LEU A 156 -8.09 11.85 25.32
CA LEU A 156 -8.00 11.64 26.77
C LEU A 156 -7.74 12.94 27.53
N ALA A 157 -6.94 13.85 26.98
CA ALA A 157 -6.68 15.16 27.57
C ALA A 157 -7.92 16.05 27.52
N THR A 158 -8.66 16.06 26.41
CA THR A 158 -9.94 16.80 26.30
C THR A 158 -11.02 16.27 27.24
N GLU A 159 -11.07 14.95 27.48
CA GLU A 159 -11.97 14.33 28.46
C GLU A 159 -11.55 14.57 29.92
N GLY A 160 -10.42 15.24 30.17
CA GLY A 160 -9.87 15.46 31.51
C GLY A 160 -9.35 14.19 32.19
N LYS A 161 -9.25 13.07 31.46
CA LYS A 161 -8.70 11.79 31.97
C LYS A 161 -7.18 11.80 32.04
N LEU A 162 -6.55 12.79 31.43
CA LEU A 162 -5.11 12.91 31.33
C LEU A 162 -4.72 14.37 31.54
N SER A 163 -3.95 14.64 32.59
CA SER A 163 -3.49 15.97 32.99
C SER A 163 -2.10 15.87 33.63
N GLY A 164 -1.30 16.94 33.52
CA GLY A 164 0.09 16.95 33.97
C GLY A 164 1.05 16.19 33.06
N ASP A 165 2.22 15.84 33.59
CA ASP A 165 3.30 15.08 32.92
C ASP A 165 3.64 15.57 31.50
N ILE A 166 3.71 16.90 31.35
CA ILE A 166 3.89 17.59 30.07
C ILE A 166 5.19 17.15 29.38
N ASP A 167 6.24 16.86 30.15
CA ASP A 167 7.55 16.46 29.63
C ASP A 167 7.57 15.05 29.04
N THR A 168 6.71 14.15 29.51
CA THR A 168 6.61 12.78 29.00
C THR A 168 5.57 12.71 27.89
N ILE A 169 4.37 13.21 28.15
CA ILE A 169 3.21 13.06 27.27
C ILE A 169 3.22 14.11 26.15
N GLY A 170 3.70 15.33 26.43
CA GLY A 170 3.77 16.41 25.45
C GLY A 170 4.75 16.16 24.29
N LYS A 171 5.57 15.10 24.36
CA LYS A 171 6.45 14.64 23.26
C LYS A 171 5.69 13.92 22.14
N TYR A 172 4.49 13.39 22.42
CA TYR A 172 3.66 12.70 21.43
C TYR A 172 2.93 13.70 20.54
N THR A 173 3.71 14.34 19.68
CA THR A 173 3.24 15.34 18.72
C THR A 173 2.71 14.69 17.45
N PHE A 174 1.85 15.46 16.77
CA PHE A 174 1.32 15.09 15.47
C PHE A 174 2.46 14.79 14.48
N PRO A 175 2.44 13.65 13.76
CA PRO A 175 3.48 13.32 12.79
C PRO A 175 3.31 14.14 11.50
N SER A 176 3.95 15.31 11.41
CA SER A 176 3.78 16.27 10.31
C SER A 176 4.03 15.71 8.90
N LYS A 177 4.83 14.66 8.76
CA LYS A 177 5.17 14.02 7.49
C LYS A 177 4.09 13.07 6.95
N ILE A 178 3.08 12.71 7.74
CA ILE A 178 2.07 11.72 7.30
C ILE A 178 1.36 12.14 6.02
N ASP A 179 0.94 13.40 5.92
CA ASP A 179 0.19 13.87 4.75
C ASP A 179 1.06 13.90 3.49
N GLU A 180 2.36 14.23 3.62
CA GLU A 180 3.33 14.17 2.53
C GLU A 180 3.56 12.74 2.04
N HIS A 181 3.77 11.79 2.96
CA HIS A 181 3.96 10.37 2.61
C HIS A 181 2.71 9.77 1.95
N LEU A 182 1.51 10.12 2.44
CA LEU A 182 0.26 9.69 1.82
C LEU A 182 0.13 10.24 0.39
N GLU A 183 0.43 11.52 0.18
CA GLU A 183 0.35 12.13 -1.14
C GLU A 183 1.35 11.53 -2.12
N ASN A 184 2.59 11.28 -1.68
CA ASN A 184 3.60 10.62 -2.50
C ASN A 184 3.16 9.21 -2.88
N ARG A 185 2.63 8.44 -1.92
CA ARG A 185 2.14 7.09 -2.19
C ARG A 185 0.95 7.07 -3.13
N ILE A 186 0.04 8.04 -3.04
CA ILE A 186 -1.06 8.21 -4.00
C ILE A 186 -0.52 8.40 -5.42
N LYS A 187 0.45 9.32 -5.60
CA LYS A 187 1.08 9.58 -6.92
C LYS A 187 1.76 8.34 -7.48
N GLU A 188 2.44 7.56 -6.64
CA GLU A 188 3.06 6.30 -7.04
C GLU A 188 2.03 5.27 -7.51
N LEU A 189 0.94 5.09 -6.77
CA LEU A 189 -0.14 4.16 -7.14
C LEU A 189 -0.84 4.58 -8.44
N GLU A 190 -1.07 5.88 -8.65
CA GLU A 190 -1.61 6.42 -9.90
C GLU A 190 -0.67 6.14 -11.09
N SER A 191 0.64 6.33 -10.89
CA SER A 191 1.67 6.00 -11.88
C SER A 191 1.69 4.51 -12.21
N ASP A 192 1.59 3.64 -11.19
CA ASP A 192 1.52 2.20 -11.36
C ASP A 192 0.28 1.77 -12.16
N ILE A 193 -0.89 2.36 -11.88
CA ILE A 193 -2.12 2.15 -12.67
C ILE A 193 -1.92 2.57 -14.12
N ALA A 194 -1.32 3.74 -14.36
CA ALA A 194 -1.06 4.24 -15.70
C ALA A 194 -0.07 3.36 -16.48
N ARG A 195 0.89 2.73 -15.80
CA ARG A 195 1.83 1.77 -16.40
C ARG A 195 1.17 0.44 -16.72
N LEU A 196 0.41 -0.12 -15.78
CA LEU A 196 -0.25 -1.43 -15.91
C LEU A 196 -1.41 -1.40 -16.91
N SER A 197 -2.07 -0.26 -17.09
CA SER A 197 -3.14 -0.10 -18.09
C SER A 197 -2.66 0.03 -19.54
N LYS A 198 -1.39 0.36 -19.77
CA LYS A 198 -0.79 0.49 -21.11
C LYS A 198 -0.13 -0.78 -21.63
N GLY A 199 0.08 -1.79 -20.77
CA GLY A 199 0.75 -3.05 -21.11
C GLY A 199 -0.22 -4.22 -21.28
#